data_AF-A0A5C1Q6A7-F1
#
_entry.id   AF-A0A5C1Q6A7-F1
#
_cell.length_a   1.000
_cell.length_b   1.000
_cell.length_c   1.000
_cell.angle_alpha   90.00
_cell.angle_beta   90.00
_cell.angle_gamma   90.00
#
_symmetry.space_group_name_H-M   'P 1'
#
loop_
_entity.id
_entity.type
_entity.pdbx_description
1 polymer ?
#
loop_
_entity_poly.entity_id
_entity_poly.type
_entity_poly.pdbx_seq_one_letter_code
_entity_poly.pdbx_strand_id
1 'polypeptide(L)'
;MNRLLSRLDDAIAASRLPREVPLLRAERAVVLARLGELDRMRQEVATLRASPEMLTMPVLNAWLLLAEGLGDFYADLSLRSHERVRRSLALGKAARNARVQSLAAAWLAHLDFYVRDDASALEHVALALKLARPDHHGARSRASLVVAGMLHYARRDEESQAWYALARRHATTEGDGAALSSIMYNMAFLRVLDARVADLRDPGGCPEGVLRRAVLGTESSVHLDRSVQTRALSNHPPMRRAQILLLTGEIEAALALYEEHTRKAIEEGLGVSESVFRADQAWCLAMLGRSDAALRTARDAEAALHGAVEPEDLVIAHGMLERVFRRLGLDEVAAIHEDRGAAHYRVYSDRIAALLAGLDRLGLRTAPC
;
A
#
# COMPACT_ATOMS: atom_id res chain seq x y z
N MET A 1 -5.73 -14.63 14.27
CA MET A 1 -6.60 -13.98 15.29
C MET A 1 -5.99 -12.64 15.70
N ASN A 2 -6.73 -11.53 15.52
CA ASN A 2 -6.28 -10.17 15.84
C ASN A 2 -6.51 -9.85 17.32
N ARG A 3 -5.44 -9.78 18.13
CA ARG A 3 -5.53 -9.57 19.59
C ARG A 3 -6.02 -8.18 19.97
N LEU A 4 -5.69 -7.17 19.15
CA LEU A 4 -6.16 -5.80 19.34
C LEU A 4 -7.70 -5.74 19.32
N LEU A 5 -8.32 -6.43 18.36
CA LEU A 5 -9.77 -6.47 18.24
C LEU A 5 -10.40 -7.12 19.48
N SER A 6 -9.90 -8.29 19.90
CA SER A 6 -10.38 -8.98 21.11
C SER A 6 -10.24 -8.11 22.37
N ARG A 7 -9.09 -7.43 22.54
CA ARG A 7 -8.87 -6.53 23.68
C ARG A 7 -9.84 -5.35 23.68
N LEU A 8 -10.18 -4.80 22.51
CA LEU A 8 -11.17 -3.73 22.40
C LEU A 8 -12.56 -4.24 22.76
N ASP A 9 -12.94 -5.43 22.31
CA ASP A 9 -14.22 -6.05 22.65
C ASP A 9 -14.34 -6.30 24.17
N ASP A 10 -13.29 -6.83 24.80
CA ASP A 10 -13.23 -7.04 26.26
C ASP A 10 -13.31 -5.71 27.02
N ALA A 11 -12.59 -4.67 26.56
CA ALA A 11 -12.60 -3.35 27.18
C ALA A 11 -13.98 -2.67 27.06
N ILE A 12 -14.67 -2.83 25.93
CA ILE A 12 -16.03 -2.32 25.73
C ILE A 12 -17.01 -3.02 26.69
N ALA A 13 -16.90 -4.34 26.85
CA ALA A 13 -17.76 -5.11 27.74
C ALA A 13 -17.50 -4.81 29.22
N ALA A 14 -16.23 -4.55 29.59
CA ALA A 14 -15.83 -4.32 30.98
C ALA A 14 -15.95 -2.85 31.43
N SER A 15 -15.97 -1.87 30.51
CA SER A 15 -15.95 -0.46 30.88
C SER A 15 -17.23 -0.05 31.60
N ARG A 16 -17.06 0.54 32.78
CA ARG A 16 -18.14 1.11 33.60
C ARG A 16 -18.28 2.61 33.42
N LEU A 17 -17.44 3.23 32.58
CA LEU A 17 -17.40 4.67 32.34
C LEU A 17 -18.15 4.97 31.04
N PRO A 18 -19.36 5.56 31.10
CA PRO A 18 -20.20 5.76 29.91
C PRO A 18 -19.53 6.58 28.81
N ARG A 19 -18.59 7.47 29.17
CA ARG A 19 -17.84 8.29 28.21
C ARG A 19 -16.70 7.55 27.50
N GLU A 20 -16.25 6.40 28.00
CA GLU A 20 -15.16 5.65 27.37
C GLU A 20 -15.67 4.71 26.28
N VAL A 21 -16.85 4.11 26.48
CA VAL A 21 -17.43 3.12 25.58
C VAL A 21 -17.55 3.62 24.13
N PRO A 22 -18.08 4.84 23.85
CA PRO A 22 -18.15 5.34 22.47
C PRO A 22 -16.78 5.46 21.80
N LEU A 23 -15.73 5.83 22.54
CA LEU A 23 -14.38 5.97 22.01
C LEU A 23 -13.76 4.60 21.72
N LEU A 24 -13.89 3.64 22.63
CA LEU A 24 -13.42 2.26 22.40
C LEU A 24 -14.12 1.63 21.19
N ARG A 25 -15.43 1.87 21.03
CA ARG A 25 -16.20 1.44 19.87
C ARG A 25 -15.74 2.11 18.58
N ALA A 26 -15.40 3.40 18.61
CA ALA A 26 -14.85 4.10 17.45
C ALA A 26 -13.44 3.61 17.08
N GLU A 27 -12.59 3.30 18.07
CA GLU A 27 -11.30 2.64 17.85
C GLU A 27 -11.46 1.24 17.24
N ARG A 28 -12.46 0.47 17.71
CA ARG A 28 -12.82 -0.80 17.10
C ARG A 28 -13.22 -0.64 15.63
N ALA A 29 -14.01 0.38 15.30
CA ALA A 29 -14.38 0.68 13.91
C ALA A 29 -13.14 0.95 13.03
N VAL A 30 -12.13 1.65 13.54
CA VAL A 30 -10.84 1.85 12.85
C VAL A 30 -10.14 0.52 12.58
N VAL A 31 -10.14 -0.41 13.54
CA VAL A 31 -9.53 -1.75 13.36
C VAL A 31 -10.33 -2.58 12.35
N LEU A 32 -11.66 -2.55 12.41
CA LEU A 32 -12.54 -3.27 11.48
C LEU A 32 -12.34 -2.80 10.03
N ALA A 33 -12.22 -1.49 9.80
CA ALA A 33 -11.90 -0.94 8.47
C ALA A 33 -10.64 -1.59 7.88
N ARG A 34 -9.58 -1.66 8.69
CA ARG A 34 -8.27 -2.17 8.28
C ARG A 34 -8.23 -3.68 8.06
N LEU A 35 -9.17 -4.41 8.65
CA LEU A 35 -9.36 -5.84 8.40
C LEU A 35 -10.19 -6.13 7.15
N GLY A 36 -10.78 -5.10 6.53
CA GLY A 36 -11.74 -5.27 5.44
C GLY A 36 -13.14 -5.68 5.93
N GLU A 37 -13.42 -5.60 7.23
CA GLU A 37 -14.74 -5.87 7.82
C GLU A 37 -15.65 -4.64 7.67
N LEU A 38 -15.83 -4.20 6.41
CA LEU A 38 -16.42 -2.90 6.08
C LEU A 38 -17.87 -2.76 6.53
N ASP A 39 -18.66 -3.83 6.46
CA ASP A 39 -20.06 -3.79 6.88
C ASP A 39 -20.21 -3.63 8.39
N ARG A 40 -19.41 -4.37 9.17
CA ARG A 40 -19.36 -4.23 10.63
C ARG A 40 -18.87 -2.85 11.03
N MET A 41 -17.84 -2.34 10.34
CA MET A 41 -17.35 -0.99 10.57
C MET A 41 -18.43 0.06 10.29
N ARG A 42 -19.13 -0.01 9.16
CA ARG A 42 -20.21 0.93 8.79
C ARG A 42 -21.34 0.90 9.80
N GLN A 43 -21.74 -0.29 10.26
CA GLN A 43 -22.77 -0.44 11.29
C GLN A 43 -22.36 0.22 12.61
N GLU A 44 -21.11 0.02 13.02
CA GLU A 44 -20.54 0.63 14.23
C GLU A 44 -20.56 2.15 14.15
N VAL A 45 -20.06 2.70 13.03
CA VAL A 45 -20.02 4.15 12.76
C VAL A 45 -21.43 4.72 12.74
N ALA A 46 -22.38 4.10 12.04
CA ALA A 46 -23.76 4.57 11.96
C ALA A 46 -24.42 4.64 13.35
N THR A 47 -24.18 3.62 14.18
CA THR A 47 -24.69 3.59 15.56
C THR A 47 -24.12 4.74 16.40
N LEU A 48 -22.81 4.99 16.31
CA LEU A 48 -22.17 6.07 17.05
C LEU A 48 -22.57 7.45 16.52
N ARG A 49 -22.73 7.61 15.20
CA ARG A 49 -23.21 8.87 14.58
C ARG A 49 -24.59 9.28 15.07
N ALA A 50 -25.47 8.31 15.35
CA ALA A 50 -26.82 8.54 15.85
C ALA A 50 -26.88 8.74 17.37
N SER A 51 -25.75 8.63 18.09
CA SER A 51 -25.74 8.66 19.55
C SER A 51 -25.70 10.09 20.11
N PRO A 52 -26.30 10.37 21.28
CA PRO A 52 -26.26 11.69 21.91
C PRO A 52 -24.84 12.18 22.23
N GLU A 53 -23.90 11.26 22.45
CA GLU A 53 -22.50 11.55 22.74
C GLU A 53 -21.81 12.32 21.60
N MET A 54 -22.28 12.18 20.36
CA MET A 54 -21.76 12.97 19.24
C MET A 54 -21.88 14.48 19.42
N LEU A 55 -22.91 14.94 20.14
CA LEU A 55 -23.12 16.37 20.44
C LEU A 55 -22.18 16.88 21.53
N THR A 56 -21.68 16.00 22.38
CA THR A 56 -20.93 16.36 23.60
C THR A 56 -19.46 15.95 23.55
N MET A 57 -19.05 15.12 22.58
CA MET A 57 -17.71 14.56 22.47
C MET A 57 -17.08 14.85 21.08
N PRO A 58 -16.47 16.03 20.87
CA PRO A 58 -15.82 16.36 19.59
C PRO A 58 -14.73 15.37 19.17
N VAL A 59 -14.04 14.76 20.14
CA VAL A 59 -13.03 13.72 19.90
C VAL A 59 -13.62 12.44 19.29
N LEU A 60 -14.88 12.12 19.57
CA LEU A 60 -15.56 10.97 18.96
C LEU A 60 -15.70 11.19 17.44
N ASN A 61 -16.06 12.40 17.03
CA ASN A 61 -16.15 12.76 15.61
C ASN A 61 -14.80 12.61 14.89
N ALA A 62 -13.69 12.95 15.55
CA ALA A 62 -12.35 12.73 14.98
C ALA A 62 -12.07 11.24 14.73
N TRP A 63 -12.42 10.35 15.66
CA TRP A 63 -12.27 8.90 15.49
C TRP A 63 -13.18 8.33 14.41
N LEU A 64 -14.44 8.77 14.34
CA LEU A 64 -15.38 8.30 13.31
C LEU A 64 -14.93 8.71 11.91
N LEU A 65 -14.44 9.94 11.74
CA LEU A 65 -13.86 10.37 10.46
C LEU A 65 -12.63 9.56 10.07
N LEU A 66 -11.82 9.14 11.05
CA LEU A 66 -10.70 8.24 10.78
C LEU A 66 -11.21 6.86 10.31
N ALA A 67 -12.16 6.26 11.03
CA ALA A 67 -12.74 4.96 10.65
C ALA A 67 -13.38 5.00 9.27
N GLU A 68 -14.18 6.04 9.00
CA GLU A 68 -14.82 6.28 7.70
C GLU A 68 -13.81 6.52 6.58
N GLY A 69 -12.72 7.24 6.85
CA GLY A 69 -11.64 7.47 5.88
C GLY A 69 -10.89 6.20 5.53
N LEU A 70 -10.57 5.37 6.52
CA LEU A 70 -9.96 4.06 6.29
C LEU A 70 -10.92 3.06 5.65
N GLY A 71 -12.21 3.18 5.95
CA GLY A 71 -13.26 2.41 5.30
C GLY A 71 -13.34 2.69 3.80
N ASP A 72 -13.28 3.97 3.41
CA ASP A 72 -13.18 4.35 2.00
C ASP A 72 -11.87 3.83 1.39
N PHE A 73 -10.73 4.02 2.07
CA PHE A 73 -9.43 3.56 1.56
C PHE A 73 -9.38 2.05 1.30
N TYR A 74 -9.86 1.22 2.22
CA TYR A 74 -9.81 -0.24 2.04
C TYR A 74 -10.95 -0.81 1.19
N ALA A 75 -11.90 0.01 0.74
CA ALA A 75 -12.93 -0.40 -0.21
C ALA A 75 -12.40 -0.40 -1.65
N ASP A 76 -11.73 0.68 -2.05
CA ASP A 76 -11.37 0.95 -3.45
C ASP A 76 -10.14 1.86 -3.59
N LEU A 77 -9.37 2.08 -2.52
CA LEU A 77 -8.24 3.03 -2.45
C LEU A 77 -8.62 4.46 -2.87
N SER A 78 -9.89 4.85 -2.64
CA SER A 78 -10.39 6.15 -3.07
C SER A 78 -9.64 7.32 -2.42
N LEU A 79 -9.36 8.35 -3.23
CA LEU A 79 -8.87 9.65 -2.79
C LEU A 79 -9.82 10.34 -1.80
N ARG A 80 -11.09 9.93 -1.73
CA ARG A 80 -12.06 10.42 -0.73
C ARG A 80 -11.60 10.16 0.71
N SER A 81 -10.81 9.11 0.91
CA SER A 81 -10.19 8.79 2.19
C SER A 81 -9.35 9.95 2.74
N HIS A 82 -8.57 10.64 1.89
CA HIS A 82 -7.70 11.75 2.31
C HIS A 82 -8.46 12.85 3.04
N GLU A 83 -9.58 13.29 2.47
CA GLU A 83 -10.32 14.41 3.06
C GLU A 83 -10.89 14.05 4.43
N ARG A 84 -11.39 12.83 4.59
CA ARG A 84 -11.90 12.35 5.89
C ARG A 84 -10.78 12.26 6.93
N VAL A 85 -9.62 11.70 6.57
CA VAL A 85 -8.48 11.60 7.50
C VAL A 85 -7.88 12.98 7.81
N ARG A 86 -7.84 13.90 6.84
CA ARG A 86 -7.45 15.31 7.05
C ARG A 86 -8.34 16.00 8.07
N ARG A 87 -9.66 15.83 7.94
CA ARG A 87 -10.63 16.36 8.93
C ARG A 87 -10.49 15.70 10.30
N SER A 88 -10.20 14.39 10.35
CA SER A 88 -9.88 13.70 11.60
C SER A 88 -8.66 14.33 12.30
N LEU A 89 -7.57 14.57 11.56
CA LEU A 89 -6.37 15.23 12.09
C LEU A 89 -6.69 16.63 12.65
N ALA A 90 -7.44 17.44 11.90
CA ALA A 90 -7.82 18.79 12.32
C ALA A 90 -8.66 18.80 13.59
N LEU A 91 -9.65 17.90 13.71
CA LEU A 91 -10.47 17.77 14.91
C LEU A 91 -9.69 17.20 16.09
N GLY A 92 -8.79 16.24 15.86
CA GLY A 92 -7.87 15.74 16.90
C GLY A 92 -7.03 16.86 17.50
N LYS A 93 -6.48 17.73 16.64
CA LYS A 93 -5.76 18.95 17.06
C LYS A 93 -6.65 19.90 17.85
N ALA A 94 -7.84 20.22 17.35
CA ALA A 94 -8.78 21.13 18.02
C ALA A 94 -9.22 20.61 19.40
N ALA A 95 -9.48 19.31 19.51
CA ALA A 95 -9.83 18.62 20.75
C ALA A 95 -8.64 18.37 21.69
N ARG A 96 -7.41 18.77 21.28
CA ARG A 96 -6.14 18.50 21.99
C ARG A 96 -5.95 17.03 22.34
N ASN A 97 -6.47 16.13 21.49
CA ASN A 97 -6.35 14.70 21.70
C ASN A 97 -5.17 14.16 20.88
N ALA A 98 -4.00 14.08 21.51
CA ALA A 98 -2.78 13.61 20.85
C ALA A 98 -2.90 12.19 20.29
N ARG A 99 -3.74 11.33 20.88
CA ARG A 99 -3.91 9.93 20.45
C ARG A 99 -4.53 9.82 19.06
N VAL A 100 -5.68 10.44 18.83
CA VAL A 100 -6.31 10.43 17.49
C VAL A 100 -5.52 11.31 16.53
N GLN A 101 -4.95 12.43 17.00
CA GLN A 101 -4.17 13.34 16.17
C GLN A 101 -2.91 12.67 15.59
N SER A 102 -2.11 11.98 16.42
CA SER A 102 -0.89 11.31 15.94
C SER A 102 -1.21 10.13 15.03
N LEU A 103 -2.30 9.40 15.30
CA LEU A 103 -2.73 8.29 14.47
C LEU A 103 -3.25 8.78 13.11
N ALA A 104 -4.07 9.84 13.09
CA ALA A 104 -4.55 10.45 11.85
C ALA A 104 -3.38 11.02 11.01
N ALA A 105 -2.38 11.65 11.64
CA ALA A 105 -1.16 12.06 10.95
C ALA A 105 -0.40 10.87 10.35
N ALA A 106 -0.25 9.77 11.09
CA ALA A 106 0.42 8.57 10.56
C ALA A 106 -0.33 7.95 9.37
N TRP A 107 -1.67 8.00 9.38
CA TRP A 107 -2.47 7.55 8.25
C TRP A 107 -2.41 8.50 7.07
N LEU A 108 -2.44 9.82 7.27
CA LEU A 108 -2.21 10.77 6.19
C LEU A 108 -0.86 10.57 5.54
N ALA A 109 0.20 10.37 6.33
CA ALA A 109 1.51 10.06 5.78
C ALA A 109 1.49 8.84 4.85
N HIS A 110 0.72 7.81 5.20
CA HIS A 110 0.56 6.63 4.37
C HIS A 110 -0.22 6.92 3.09
N LEU A 111 -1.33 7.65 3.20
CA LEU A 111 -2.16 8.02 2.05
C LEU A 111 -1.39 8.95 1.10
N ASP A 112 -0.67 9.94 1.63
CA ASP A 112 0.10 10.90 0.85
C ASP A 112 1.23 10.19 0.10
N PHE A 113 1.91 9.24 0.74
CA PHE A 113 2.90 8.40 0.07
C PHE A 113 2.25 7.51 -1.00
N TYR A 114 1.05 7.00 -0.75
CA TYR A 114 0.29 6.23 -1.74
C TYR A 114 -0.05 7.05 -2.98
N VAL A 115 -0.41 8.34 -2.85
CA VAL A 115 -0.71 9.25 -3.98
C VAL A 115 0.49 10.06 -4.47
N ARG A 116 1.68 9.75 -3.98
CA ARG A 116 2.98 10.34 -4.34
C ARG A 116 3.15 11.81 -3.99
N ASP A 117 2.39 12.30 -3.03
CA ASP A 117 2.72 13.55 -2.35
C ASP A 117 3.78 13.29 -1.28
N ASP A 118 5.01 13.00 -1.74
CA ASP A 118 6.14 12.63 -0.87
C ASP A 118 6.46 13.76 0.14
N ALA A 119 6.24 15.02 -0.25
CA ALA A 119 6.44 16.17 0.62
C ALA A 119 5.45 16.18 1.79
N SER A 120 4.14 16.10 1.52
CA SER A 120 3.12 16.00 2.56
C SER A 120 3.30 14.73 3.40
N ALA A 121 3.69 13.61 2.78
CA ALA A 121 3.94 12.37 3.49
C ALA A 121 5.03 12.53 4.56
N LEU A 122 6.15 13.16 4.20
CA LEU A 122 7.26 13.44 5.12
C LEU A 122 6.84 14.38 6.26
N GLU A 123 6.08 15.43 5.97
CA GLU A 123 5.54 16.34 6.99
C GLU A 123 4.63 15.61 7.98
N HIS A 124 3.75 14.75 7.49
CA HIS A 124 2.84 13.98 8.33
C HIS A 124 3.55 12.88 9.12
N VAL A 125 4.60 12.23 8.58
CA VAL A 125 5.46 11.32 9.36
C VAL A 125 6.08 12.08 10.53
N ALA A 126 6.71 13.23 10.27
CA ALA A 126 7.36 14.02 11.29
C ALA A 126 6.36 14.46 12.38
N LEU A 127 5.16 14.90 11.98
CA LEU A 127 4.09 15.26 12.89
C LEU A 127 3.63 14.06 13.73
N ALA A 128 3.41 12.89 13.11
CA ALA A 128 2.99 11.68 13.80
C ALA A 128 4.01 11.26 14.86
N LEU A 129 5.29 11.19 14.50
CA LEU A 129 6.37 10.80 15.42
C LEU A 129 6.57 11.82 16.55
N LYS A 130 6.41 13.12 16.25
CA LYS A 130 6.48 14.19 17.27
C LYS A 130 5.36 14.11 18.30
N LEU A 131 4.14 13.75 17.87
CA LEU A 131 2.96 13.72 18.74
C LEU A 131 2.76 12.36 19.43
N ALA A 132 3.24 11.28 18.83
CA ALA A 132 3.02 9.93 19.34
C ALA A 132 3.82 9.68 20.63
N ARG A 133 3.09 9.47 21.73
CA ARG A 133 3.66 8.98 22.99
C ARG A 133 4.38 7.63 22.78
N PRO A 134 5.35 7.25 23.63
CA PRO A 134 6.08 5.99 23.49
C PRO A 134 5.19 4.73 23.46
N ASP A 135 4.08 4.77 24.18
CA ASP A 135 3.07 3.72 24.29
C ASP A 135 1.97 3.78 23.21
N HIS A 136 2.00 4.78 22.32
CA HIS A 136 1.07 4.84 21.19
C HIS A 136 1.57 4.01 20.01
N HIS A 137 1.50 2.69 20.17
CA HIS A 137 2.09 1.74 19.23
C HIS A 137 1.40 1.76 17.87
N GLY A 138 0.09 2.02 17.79
CA GLY A 138 -0.62 2.12 16.51
C GLY A 138 -0.07 3.24 15.60
N ALA A 139 0.09 4.45 16.15
CA ALA A 139 0.64 5.58 15.39
C ALA A 139 2.12 5.38 15.03
N ARG A 140 2.91 4.90 16.01
CA ARG A 140 4.35 4.64 15.78
C ARG A 140 4.60 3.54 14.78
N SER A 141 3.82 2.45 14.81
CA SER A 141 3.93 1.37 13.83
C SER A 141 3.65 1.87 12.42
N ARG A 142 2.55 2.62 12.23
CA ARG A 142 2.17 3.15 10.91
C ARG A 142 3.19 4.16 10.38
N ALA A 143 3.62 5.13 11.19
CA ALA A 143 4.62 6.11 10.77
C ALA A 143 5.96 5.44 10.42
N SER A 144 6.39 4.47 11.24
CA SER A 144 7.63 3.70 10.97
C SER A 144 7.52 2.89 9.68
N LEU A 145 6.35 2.32 9.37
CA LEU A 145 6.10 1.61 8.12
C LEU A 145 6.21 2.54 6.91
N VAL A 146 5.72 3.78 7.00
CA VAL A 146 5.85 4.76 5.92
C VAL A 146 7.31 5.08 5.66
N VAL A 147 8.10 5.37 6.70
CA VAL A 147 9.55 5.63 6.57
C VAL A 147 10.27 4.42 5.98
N ALA A 148 9.95 3.21 6.46
CA ALA A 148 10.52 1.98 5.91
C ALA A 148 10.20 1.82 4.42
N GLY A 149 8.95 2.08 4.02
CA GLY A 149 8.51 2.04 2.64
C GLY A 149 9.23 3.05 1.76
N MET A 150 9.40 4.28 2.24
CA MET A 150 10.14 5.34 1.53
C MET A 150 11.62 4.97 1.33
N LEU A 151 12.29 4.47 2.35
CA LEU A 151 13.69 4.02 2.27
C LEU A 151 13.85 2.81 1.34
N HIS A 152 12.92 1.86 1.40
CA HIS A 152 12.93 0.68 0.54
C HIS A 152 12.67 1.05 -0.93
N TYR A 153 11.68 1.90 -1.20
CA TYR A 153 11.45 2.48 -2.53
C TYR A 153 12.69 3.23 -3.04
N ALA A 154 13.39 3.93 -2.15
CA ALA A 154 14.65 4.60 -2.44
C ALA A 154 15.89 3.68 -2.51
N ARG A 155 15.69 2.35 -2.48
CA ARG A 155 16.76 1.34 -2.55
C ARG A 155 17.80 1.51 -1.45
N ARG A 156 17.34 1.75 -0.22
CA ARG A 156 18.13 1.77 1.02
C ARG A 156 17.73 0.59 1.91
N ASP A 157 18.00 -0.62 1.42
CA ASP A 157 17.56 -1.88 2.02
C ASP A 157 17.90 -1.97 3.51
N GLU A 158 19.17 -1.76 3.87
CA GLU A 158 19.64 -1.88 5.25
C GLU A 158 18.91 -0.93 6.21
N GLU A 159 18.77 0.33 5.81
CA GLU A 159 18.08 1.36 6.60
C GLU A 159 16.59 1.07 6.71
N SER A 160 15.98 0.61 5.61
CA SER A 160 14.58 0.20 5.60
C SER A 160 14.31 -0.94 6.59
N GLN A 161 15.24 -1.89 6.74
CA GLN A 161 15.05 -3.04 7.63
C GLN A 161 14.94 -2.64 9.10
N ALA A 162 15.71 -1.64 9.54
CA ALA A 162 15.64 -1.12 10.91
C ALA A 162 14.26 -0.50 11.18
N TRP A 163 13.73 0.29 10.25
CA TRP A 163 12.39 0.88 10.35
C TRP A 163 11.27 -0.15 10.26
N TYR A 164 11.40 -1.15 9.39
CA TYR A 164 10.46 -2.27 9.35
C TYR A 164 10.46 -3.06 10.66
N ALA A 165 11.63 -3.27 11.28
CA ALA A 165 11.73 -3.93 12.58
C ALA A 165 11.04 -3.11 13.68
N LEU A 166 11.22 -1.78 13.69
CA LEU A 166 10.54 -0.89 14.61
C LEU A 166 9.01 -0.90 14.42
N ALA A 167 8.56 -0.84 13.16
CA ALA A 167 7.13 -0.93 12.82
C ALA A 167 6.51 -2.24 13.32
N ARG A 168 7.22 -3.37 13.12
CA ARG A 168 6.80 -4.70 13.60
C ARG A 168 6.76 -4.77 15.12
N ARG A 169 7.78 -4.29 15.83
CA ARG A 169 7.80 -4.27 17.30
C ARG A 169 6.54 -3.60 17.85
N HIS A 170 6.22 -2.41 17.36
CA HIS A 170 5.02 -1.69 17.79
C HIS A 170 3.73 -2.44 17.42
N ALA A 171 3.60 -2.97 16.21
CA ALA A 171 2.43 -3.75 15.81
C ALA A 171 2.24 -5.00 16.69
N THR A 172 3.33 -5.70 17.01
CA THR A 172 3.32 -6.87 17.90
C THR A 172 2.92 -6.49 19.32
N THR A 173 3.47 -5.40 19.88
CA THR A 173 3.10 -4.93 21.23
C THR A 173 1.64 -4.51 21.31
N GLU A 174 1.11 -3.87 20.26
CA GLU A 174 -0.32 -3.51 20.18
C GLU A 174 -1.24 -4.73 20.00
N GLY A 175 -0.68 -5.87 19.52
CA GLY A 175 -1.46 -7.04 19.14
C GLY A 175 -2.20 -6.89 17.81
N ASP A 176 -1.72 -5.99 16.95
CA ASP A 176 -2.39 -5.54 15.74
C ASP A 176 -2.02 -6.40 14.53
N GLY A 177 -2.83 -7.45 14.29
CA GLY A 177 -2.64 -8.35 13.16
C GLY A 177 -2.77 -7.66 11.79
N ALA A 178 -3.62 -6.64 11.67
CA ALA A 178 -3.80 -5.91 10.42
C ALA A 178 -2.57 -5.05 10.09
N ALA A 179 -1.93 -4.45 11.10
CA ALA A 179 -0.65 -3.75 10.91
C ALA A 179 0.46 -4.71 10.45
N LEU A 180 0.56 -5.89 11.07
CA LEU A 180 1.56 -6.90 10.68
C LEU A 180 1.38 -7.35 9.22
N SER A 181 0.14 -7.62 8.81
CA SER A 181 -0.21 -7.96 7.42
C SER A 181 0.19 -6.83 6.47
N SER A 182 -0.19 -5.59 6.77
CA SER A 182 0.17 -4.41 5.96
C SER A 182 1.69 -4.20 5.85
N ILE A 183 2.46 -4.46 6.92
CA ILE A 183 3.92 -4.38 6.90
C ILE A 183 4.51 -5.41 5.90
N MET A 184 4.04 -6.66 5.95
CA MET A 184 4.53 -7.72 5.08
C MET A 184 4.12 -7.51 3.64
N TYR A 185 2.88 -7.09 3.39
CA TYR A 185 2.40 -6.75 2.05
C TYR A 185 3.23 -5.65 1.41
N ASN A 186 3.45 -4.52 2.10
CA ASN A 186 4.22 -3.40 1.55
C ASN A 186 5.67 -3.80 1.26
N MET A 187 6.28 -4.61 2.13
CA MET A 187 7.62 -5.13 1.90
C MET A 187 7.68 -6.07 0.69
N ALA A 188 6.71 -6.97 0.55
CA ALA A 188 6.62 -7.86 -0.60
C ALA A 188 6.44 -7.07 -1.90
N PHE A 189 5.52 -6.10 -1.91
CA PHE A 189 5.27 -5.24 -3.05
C PHE A 189 6.53 -4.53 -3.54
N LEU A 190 7.27 -3.86 -2.66
CA LEU A 190 8.49 -3.13 -3.05
C LEU A 190 9.61 -4.06 -3.54
N ARG A 191 9.69 -5.29 -3.00
CA ARG A 191 10.64 -6.30 -3.53
C ARG A 191 10.28 -6.77 -4.93
N VAL A 192 8.99 -6.96 -5.21
CA VAL A 192 8.51 -7.27 -6.57
C VAL A 192 8.87 -6.12 -7.50
N LEU A 193 8.61 -4.87 -7.08
CA LEU A 193 8.96 -3.68 -7.85
C LEU A 193 10.46 -3.63 -8.20
N ASP A 194 11.34 -3.82 -7.20
CA ASP A 194 12.78 -3.83 -7.40
C ASP A 194 13.23 -4.94 -8.36
N ALA A 195 12.69 -6.15 -8.21
CA ALA A 195 12.99 -7.27 -9.10
C ALA A 195 12.55 -6.99 -10.55
N ARG A 196 11.37 -6.41 -10.72
CA ARG A 196 10.81 -6.05 -12.04
C ARG A 196 11.65 -4.99 -12.74
N VAL A 197 12.01 -3.91 -12.02
CA VAL A 197 12.85 -2.85 -12.58
C VAL A 197 14.26 -3.38 -12.88
N ALA A 198 14.83 -4.24 -12.03
CA ALA A 198 16.12 -4.86 -12.27
C ALA A 198 16.12 -5.74 -13.53
N ASP A 199 15.14 -6.62 -13.68
CA ASP A 199 15.01 -7.50 -14.85
C ASP A 199 14.84 -6.71 -16.16
N LEU A 200 14.09 -5.60 -16.16
CA LEU A 200 13.94 -4.78 -17.36
C LEU A 200 15.22 -4.05 -17.76
N ARG A 201 16.06 -3.69 -16.79
CA ARG A 201 17.34 -3.00 -17.06
C ARG A 201 18.45 -3.95 -17.49
N ASP A 202 18.41 -5.18 -17.00
CA ASP A 202 19.37 -6.23 -17.31
C ASP A 202 18.62 -7.58 -17.45
N PRO A 203 18.04 -7.86 -18.64
CA PRO A 203 17.25 -9.07 -18.87
C PRO A 203 18.04 -10.34 -18.56
N GLY A 204 17.54 -11.14 -17.60
CA GLY A 204 18.25 -12.34 -17.11
C GLY A 204 19.40 -12.06 -16.14
N GLY A 205 19.69 -10.79 -15.85
CA GLY A 205 20.70 -10.33 -14.88
C GLY A 205 20.11 -9.94 -13.52
N CYS A 206 18.80 -10.12 -13.29
CA CYS A 206 18.21 -9.89 -11.97
C CYS A 206 18.92 -10.77 -10.92
N PRO A 207 19.55 -10.18 -9.88
CA PRO A 207 20.30 -10.96 -8.90
C PRO A 207 19.40 -12.00 -8.21
N GLU A 208 19.86 -13.25 -8.14
CA GLU A 208 19.08 -14.37 -7.58
C GLU A 208 18.56 -14.06 -6.17
N GLY A 209 19.37 -13.39 -5.35
CA GLY A 209 18.98 -12.96 -4.01
C GLY A 209 17.80 -11.98 -3.98
N VAL A 210 17.66 -11.10 -4.99
CA VAL A 210 16.54 -10.14 -5.10
C VAL A 210 15.26 -10.89 -5.45
N LEU A 211 15.31 -11.73 -6.49
CA LEU A 211 14.15 -12.53 -6.91
C LEU A 211 13.67 -13.47 -5.80
N ARG A 212 14.60 -14.19 -5.15
CA ARG A 212 14.29 -15.09 -4.03
C ARG A 212 13.60 -14.35 -2.87
N ARG A 213 14.04 -13.13 -2.54
CA ARG A 213 13.39 -12.30 -1.50
C ARG A 213 11.99 -11.86 -1.90
N ALA A 214 11.76 -11.56 -3.18
CA ALA A 214 10.44 -11.17 -3.69
C ALA A 214 9.45 -12.34 -3.67
N VAL A 215 9.88 -13.54 -4.08
CA VAL A 215 9.09 -14.79 -4.01
C VAL A 215 8.70 -15.08 -2.56
N LEU A 216 9.68 -15.23 -1.67
CA LEU A 216 9.43 -15.57 -0.27
C LEU A 216 8.59 -14.50 0.44
N GLY A 217 8.82 -13.23 0.13
CA GLY A 217 8.03 -12.11 0.68
C GLY A 217 6.56 -12.20 0.29
N THR A 218 6.27 -12.46 -0.99
CA THR A 218 4.91 -12.57 -1.53
C THR A 218 4.16 -13.75 -0.91
N GLU A 219 4.79 -14.92 -0.84
CA GLU A 219 4.21 -16.11 -0.22
C GLU A 219 3.95 -15.91 1.27
N SER A 220 4.89 -15.28 1.98
CA SER A 220 4.77 -15.01 3.41
C SER A 220 3.64 -14.02 3.69
N SER A 221 3.47 -13.00 2.86
CA SER A 221 2.37 -12.03 2.99
C SER A 221 1.01 -12.73 2.89
N VAL A 222 0.82 -13.59 1.88
CA VAL A 222 -0.43 -14.33 1.67
C VAL A 222 -0.75 -15.26 2.85
N HIS A 223 0.27 -15.94 3.41
CA HIS A 223 0.08 -16.79 4.59
C HIS A 223 -0.30 -15.97 5.82
N LEU A 224 0.34 -14.81 6.03
CA LEU A 224 0.00 -13.96 7.15
C LEU A 224 -1.43 -13.43 7.03
N ASP A 225 -1.83 -12.95 5.85
CA ASP A 225 -3.18 -12.45 5.57
C ASP A 225 -4.25 -13.46 5.96
N ARG A 226 -4.06 -14.74 5.56
CA ARG A 226 -4.94 -15.84 5.96
C ARG A 226 -4.97 -16.04 7.48
N SER A 227 -3.83 -15.98 8.15
CA SER A 227 -3.74 -16.20 9.61
C SER A 227 -4.38 -15.09 10.44
N VAL A 228 -4.37 -13.85 9.94
CA VAL A 228 -5.01 -12.69 10.57
C VAL A 228 -6.44 -12.48 10.08
N GLN A 229 -6.88 -13.27 9.10
CA GLN A 229 -8.22 -13.22 8.49
C GLN A 229 -8.55 -11.83 7.92
N THR A 230 -7.55 -11.17 7.32
CA THR A 230 -7.80 -9.92 6.59
C THR A 230 -8.55 -10.24 5.30
N ARG A 231 -9.52 -9.39 4.98
CA ARG A 231 -10.30 -9.45 3.74
C ARG A 231 -10.09 -8.22 2.85
N ALA A 232 -9.31 -7.26 3.32
CA ALA A 232 -9.01 -6.05 2.57
C ALA A 232 -8.19 -6.37 1.32
N LEU A 233 -8.58 -5.78 0.18
CA LEU A 233 -7.81 -5.79 -1.08
C LEU A 233 -7.43 -7.21 -1.54
N SER A 234 -8.41 -8.11 -1.56
CA SER A 234 -8.23 -9.55 -1.73
C SER A 234 -7.63 -9.97 -3.08
N ASN A 235 -7.76 -9.13 -4.11
CA ASN A 235 -7.22 -9.38 -5.44
C ASN A 235 -5.81 -8.81 -5.62
N HIS A 236 -5.29 -8.02 -4.67
CA HIS A 236 -3.92 -7.53 -4.73
C HIS A 236 -2.86 -8.64 -4.66
N PRO A 237 -2.89 -9.60 -3.70
CA PRO A 237 -1.85 -10.63 -3.62
C PRO A 237 -1.76 -11.53 -4.87
N PRO A 238 -2.88 -11.98 -5.49
CA PRO A 238 -2.82 -12.69 -6.77
C PRO A 238 -2.12 -11.91 -7.88
N MET A 239 -2.36 -10.60 -8.00
CA MET A 239 -1.67 -9.76 -9.00
C MET A 239 -0.17 -9.70 -8.75
N ARG A 240 0.28 -9.58 -7.50
CA ARG A 240 1.72 -9.63 -7.15
C ARG A 240 2.33 -10.99 -7.43
N ARG A 241 1.59 -12.07 -7.19
CA ARG A 241 2.02 -13.42 -7.53
C ARG A 241 2.17 -13.59 -9.04
N ALA A 242 1.25 -13.07 -9.86
CA ALA A 242 1.36 -13.13 -11.31
C ALA A 242 2.64 -12.45 -11.83
N GLN A 243 3.00 -11.29 -11.25
CA GLN A 243 4.24 -10.58 -11.59
C GLN A 243 5.50 -11.39 -11.25
N ILE A 244 5.47 -12.16 -10.16
CA ILE A 244 6.57 -13.06 -9.78
C ILE A 244 6.66 -14.28 -10.69
N LEU A 245 5.52 -14.89 -11.03
CA LEU A 245 5.48 -16.02 -11.97
C LEU A 245 6.02 -15.62 -13.34
N LEU A 246 5.75 -14.38 -13.78
CA LEU A 246 6.33 -13.84 -15.00
C LEU A 246 7.88 -13.74 -14.91
N LEU A 247 8.41 -13.30 -13.77
CA LEU A 247 9.86 -13.24 -13.52
C LEU A 247 10.51 -14.63 -13.40
N THR A 248 9.78 -15.64 -12.94
CA THR A 248 10.29 -17.03 -12.83
C THR A 248 10.05 -17.86 -14.10
N GLY A 249 9.41 -17.29 -15.12
CA GLY A 249 9.12 -17.96 -16.39
C GLY A 249 7.92 -18.91 -16.36
N GLU A 250 7.10 -18.87 -15.31
CA GLU A 250 5.86 -19.65 -15.18
C GLU A 250 4.70 -18.97 -15.93
N ILE A 251 4.83 -18.87 -17.24
CA ILE A 251 4.01 -18.01 -18.12
C ILE A 251 2.51 -18.34 -18.07
N GLU A 252 2.13 -19.61 -18.18
CA GLU A 252 0.74 -20.04 -18.17
C GLU A 252 0.06 -19.73 -16.83
N ALA A 253 0.78 -19.97 -15.73
CA ALA A 253 0.28 -19.70 -14.39
C ALA A 253 0.13 -18.19 -14.14
N ALA A 254 1.05 -17.37 -14.65
CA ALA A 254 0.94 -15.92 -14.59
C ALA A 254 -0.30 -15.43 -15.35
N LEU A 255 -0.51 -15.91 -16.59
CA LEU A 255 -1.65 -15.52 -17.41
C LEU A 255 -2.99 -15.87 -16.74
N ALA A 256 -3.11 -17.07 -16.18
CA ALA A 256 -4.32 -17.51 -15.49
C ALA A 256 -4.71 -16.56 -14.33
N LEU A 257 -3.73 -16.13 -13.53
CA LEU A 257 -3.98 -15.17 -12.44
C LEU A 257 -4.42 -13.80 -12.98
N TYR A 258 -3.79 -13.30 -14.05
CA TYR A 258 -4.21 -12.05 -14.64
C TYR A 258 -5.64 -12.12 -15.20
N GLU A 259 -6.01 -13.20 -15.89
CA GLU A 259 -7.36 -13.39 -16.43
C GLU A 259 -8.42 -13.45 -15.32
N GLU A 260 -8.12 -14.11 -14.20
CA GLU A 260 -9.05 -14.25 -13.08
C GLU A 260 -9.23 -12.95 -12.28
N HIS A 261 -8.14 -12.22 -12.02
CA HIS A 261 -8.11 -11.20 -10.98
C HIS A 261 -8.04 -9.75 -11.48
N THR A 262 -7.60 -9.48 -12.71
CA THR A 262 -7.31 -8.09 -13.16
C THR A 262 -8.51 -7.16 -13.01
N ARG A 263 -9.71 -7.57 -13.45
CA ARG A 263 -10.91 -6.72 -13.35
C ARG A 263 -11.22 -6.34 -11.90
N LYS A 264 -11.23 -7.32 -11.01
CA LYS A 264 -11.52 -7.11 -9.58
C LYS A 264 -10.42 -6.29 -8.89
N ALA A 265 -9.17 -6.50 -9.27
CA ALA A 265 -8.05 -5.72 -8.77
C ALA A 265 -8.17 -4.23 -9.17
N ILE A 266 -8.63 -3.93 -10.39
CA ILE A 266 -8.91 -2.57 -10.83
C ILE A 266 -10.05 -1.95 -10.00
N GLU A 267 -11.13 -2.70 -9.77
CA GLU A 267 -12.24 -2.28 -8.89
C GLU A 267 -11.80 -2.04 -7.44
N GLU A 268 -10.80 -2.78 -6.95
CA GLU A 268 -10.16 -2.59 -5.64
C GLU A 268 -9.13 -1.42 -5.61
N GLY A 269 -8.99 -0.66 -6.71
CA GLY A 269 -8.17 0.55 -6.76
C GLY A 269 -6.82 0.40 -7.45
N LEU A 270 -6.52 -0.74 -8.10
CA LEU A 270 -5.29 -0.91 -8.89
C LEU A 270 -5.42 -0.42 -10.35
N GLY A 271 -6.41 0.40 -10.66
CA GLY A 271 -6.60 0.98 -12.01
C GLY A 271 -5.38 1.78 -12.51
N VAL A 272 -4.65 2.44 -11.60
CA VAL A 272 -3.42 3.18 -11.95
C VAL A 272 -2.31 2.30 -12.51
N SER A 273 -2.35 0.99 -12.20
CA SER A 273 -1.39 -0.01 -12.69
C SER A 273 -1.97 -0.88 -13.81
N GLU A 274 -3.13 -0.53 -14.40
CA GLU A 274 -3.76 -1.34 -15.46
C GLU A 274 -2.81 -1.56 -16.64
N SER A 275 -2.09 -0.53 -17.07
CA SER A 275 -1.12 -0.61 -18.18
C SER A 275 -0.05 -1.69 -17.94
N VAL A 276 0.43 -1.83 -16.70
CA VAL A 276 1.40 -2.88 -16.30
C VAL A 276 0.77 -4.26 -16.44
N PHE A 277 -0.43 -4.47 -15.91
CA PHE A 277 -1.09 -5.77 -15.95
C PHE A 277 -1.42 -6.21 -17.37
N ARG A 278 -1.89 -5.28 -18.21
CA ARG A 278 -2.17 -5.54 -19.62
C ARG A 278 -0.88 -5.83 -20.40
N ALA A 279 0.20 -5.09 -20.15
CA ALA A 279 1.50 -5.36 -20.79
C ALA A 279 2.05 -6.74 -20.41
N ASP A 280 1.88 -7.15 -19.14
CA ASP A 280 2.25 -8.48 -18.67
C ASP A 280 1.40 -9.58 -19.33
N GLN A 281 0.09 -9.40 -19.43
CA GLN A 281 -0.80 -10.32 -20.16
C GLN A 281 -0.38 -10.45 -21.63
N ALA A 282 -0.08 -9.33 -22.29
CA ALA A 282 0.37 -9.32 -23.68
C ALA A 282 1.69 -10.10 -23.85
N TRP A 283 2.62 -9.96 -22.90
CA TRP A 283 3.86 -10.74 -22.88
C TRP A 283 3.59 -12.23 -22.70
N CYS A 284 2.74 -12.61 -21.75
CA CYS A 284 2.38 -14.02 -21.58
C CYS A 284 1.77 -14.61 -22.85
N LEU A 285 0.84 -13.89 -23.49
CA LEU A 285 0.22 -14.32 -24.75
C LEU A 285 1.25 -14.46 -25.88
N ALA A 286 2.20 -13.53 -26.00
CA ALA A 286 3.25 -13.58 -27.01
C ALA A 286 4.18 -14.78 -26.79
N MET A 287 4.55 -15.07 -25.54
CA MET A 287 5.37 -16.22 -25.18
C MET A 287 4.68 -17.57 -25.48
N LEU A 288 3.35 -17.61 -25.36
CA LEU A 288 2.53 -18.78 -25.71
C LEU A 288 2.20 -18.88 -27.21
N GLY A 289 2.80 -18.03 -28.06
CA GLY A 289 2.56 -18.03 -29.51
C GLY A 289 1.20 -17.49 -29.95
N ARG A 290 0.46 -16.82 -29.06
CA ARG A 290 -0.87 -16.24 -29.35
C ARG A 290 -0.74 -14.81 -29.86
N SER A 291 -0.05 -14.63 -30.98
CA SER A 291 0.40 -13.32 -31.48
C SER A 291 -0.74 -12.29 -31.67
N ASP A 292 -1.86 -12.67 -32.26
CA ASP A 292 -2.99 -11.75 -32.49
C ASP A 292 -3.60 -11.26 -31.17
N ALA A 293 -3.71 -12.16 -30.18
CA ALA A 293 -4.21 -11.80 -28.86
C ALA A 293 -3.21 -10.93 -28.10
N ALA A 294 -1.92 -11.23 -28.22
CA ALA A 294 -0.85 -10.42 -27.66
C ALA A 294 -0.86 -9.00 -28.22
N LEU A 295 -1.00 -8.84 -29.55
CA LEU A 295 -1.04 -7.53 -30.19
C LEU A 295 -2.25 -6.71 -29.74
N ARG A 296 -3.45 -7.30 -29.68
CA ARG A 296 -4.64 -6.60 -29.16
C ARG A 296 -4.44 -6.16 -27.71
N THR A 297 -3.95 -7.06 -26.86
CA THR A 297 -3.74 -6.77 -25.43
C THR A 297 -2.63 -5.72 -25.22
N ALA A 298 -1.59 -5.70 -26.06
CA ALA A 298 -0.56 -4.67 -26.03
C ALA A 298 -1.12 -3.28 -26.40
N ARG A 299 -2.03 -3.22 -27.37
CA ARG A 299 -2.72 -1.98 -27.74
C ARG A 299 -3.65 -1.49 -26.63
N ASP A 300 -4.33 -2.40 -25.93
CA ASP A 300 -5.12 -2.05 -24.74
C ASP A 300 -4.21 -1.52 -23.62
N ALA A 301 -3.03 -2.11 -23.43
CA ALA A 301 -2.04 -1.62 -22.47
C ALA A 301 -1.53 -0.21 -22.83
N GLU A 302 -1.26 0.06 -24.11
CA GLU A 302 -0.91 1.40 -24.59
C GLU A 302 -2.02 2.42 -24.33
N ALA A 303 -3.28 2.05 -24.56
CA ALA A 303 -4.41 2.91 -24.26
C ALA A 303 -4.48 3.25 -22.76
N ALA A 304 -4.25 2.25 -21.91
CA ALA A 304 -4.25 2.40 -20.45
C ALA A 304 -3.10 3.27 -19.90
N LEU A 305 -2.02 3.51 -20.66
CA LEU A 305 -0.94 4.41 -20.25
C LEU A 305 -1.43 5.85 -19.95
N HIS A 306 -2.54 6.29 -20.54
CA HIS A 306 -3.12 7.61 -20.25
C HIS A 306 -3.59 7.76 -18.80
N GLY A 307 -3.95 6.65 -18.15
CA GLY A 307 -4.33 6.62 -16.74
C GLY A 307 -3.17 6.34 -15.77
N ALA A 308 -2.00 5.99 -16.30
CA ALA A 308 -0.83 5.67 -15.49
C ALA A 308 -0.12 6.97 -15.06
N VAL A 309 -0.06 7.17 -13.74
CA VAL A 309 0.55 8.35 -13.12
C VAL A 309 1.90 8.04 -12.46
N GLU A 310 2.18 6.76 -12.22
CA GLU A 310 3.32 6.32 -11.46
C GLU A 310 4.56 6.12 -12.35
N PRO A 311 5.69 6.80 -12.08
CA PRO A 311 6.86 6.72 -12.95
C PRO A 311 7.45 5.30 -12.97
N GLU A 312 7.41 4.57 -11.86
CA GLU A 312 7.87 3.19 -11.81
C GLU A 312 6.96 2.21 -12.59
N ASP A 313 5.64 2.40 -12.56
CA ASP A 313 4.72 1.59 -13.36
C ASP A 313 4.88 1.92 -14.85
N LEU A 314 5.14 3.18 -15.19
CA LEU A 314 5.43 3.59 -16.57
C LEU A 314 6.74 2.97 -17.07
N VAL A 315 7.79 2.93 -16.25
CA VAL A 315 9.03 2.19 -16.57
C VAL A 315 8.70 0.74 -16.88
N ILE A 316 7.89 0.09 -16.03
CA ILE A 316 7.57 -1.32 -16.20
C ILE A 316 6.70 -1.56 -17.44
N ALA A 317 5.62 -0.79 -17.62
CA ALA A 317 4.71 -0.95 -18.73
C ALA A 317 5.41 -0.70 -20.07
N HIS A 318 6.22 0.36 -20.18
CA HIS A 318 7.01 0.61 -21.38
C HIS A 318 8.05 -0.49 -21.64
N GLY A 319 8.79 -0.95 -20.61
CA GLY A 319 9.76 -2.04 -20.79
C GLY A 319 9.10 -3.36 -21.21
N MET A 320 7.92 -3.68 -20.68
CA MET A 320 7.18 -4.87 -21.09
C MET A 320 6.60 -4.74 -22.51
N LEU A 321 6.06 -3.57 -22.87
CA LEU A 321 5.55 -3.30 -24.21
C LEU A 321 6.65 -3.36 -25.27
N GLU A 322 7.82 -2.81 -24.96
CA GLU A 322 9.02 -2.97 -25.79
C GLU A 322 9.27 -4.46 -26.09
N ARG A 323 9.38 -5.30 -25.05
CA ARG A 323 9.61 -6.75 -25.22
C ARG A 323 8.53 -7.41 -26.09
N VAL A 324 7.26 -7.08 -25.85
CA VAL A 324 6.13 -7.61 -26.62
C VAL A 324 6.25 -7.22 -28.09
N PHE A 325 6.43 -5.93 -28.40
CA PHE A 325 6.49 -5.47 -29.78
C PHE A 325 7.71 -6.01 -30.51
N ARG A 326 8.87 -6.08 -29.85
CA ARG A 326 10.07 -6.71 -30.41
C ARG A 326 9.83 -8.20 -30.72
N ARG A 327 9.18 -8.93 -29.80
CA ARG A 327 8.83 -10.35 -30.01
C ARG A 327 7.87 -10.58 -31.18
N LEU A 328 7.00 -9.60 -31.44
CA LEU A 328 6.04 -9.60 -32.55
C LEU A 328 6.65 -9.07 -33.88
N GLY A 329 7.93 -8.69 -33.90
CA GLY A 329 8.61 -8.15 -35.08
C GLY A 329 8.24 -6.70 -35.42
N LEU A 330 7.79 -5.93 -34.44
CA LEU A 330 7.40 -4.52 -34.56
C LEU A 330 8.47 -3.61 -33.95
N ASP A 331 9.70 -3.68 -34.49
CA ASP A 331 10.89 -3.06 -33.90
C ASP A 331 10.81 -1.54 -33.77
N GLU A 332 10.21 -0.86 -34.76
CA GLU A 332 10.00 0.60 -34.70
C GLU A 332 9.12 1.02 -33.52
N VAL A 333 8.07 0.22 -33.23
CA VAL A 333 7.18 0.47 -32.09
C VAL A 333 7.91 0.14 -30.79
N ALA A 334 8.67 -0.96 -30.76
CA ALA A 334 9.47 -1.34 -29.60
C ALA A 334 10.47 -0.23 -29.21
N ALA A 335 11.15 0.39 -30.18
CA ALA A 335 12.10 1.48 -29.95
C ALA A 335 11.43 2.72 -29.29
N ILE A 336 10.20 3.05 -29.68
CA ILE A 336 9.43 4.13 -29.04
C ILE A 336 9.19 3.82 -27.54
N HIS A 337 8.86 2.57 -27.23
CA HIS A 337 8.65 2.15 -25.84
C HIS A 337 9.96 2.12 -25.04
N GLU A 338 11.07 1.72 -25.67
CA GLU A 338 12.41 1.79 -25.06
C GLU A 338 12.77 3.22 -24.65
N ASP A 339 12.64 4.18 -25.57
CA ASP A 339 12.94 5.60 -25.32
C ASP A 339 12.06 6.20 -24.22
N ARG A 340 10.75 5.90 -24.25
CA ARG A 340 9.80 6.36 -23.23
C ARG A 340 10.09 5.74 -21.86
N GLY A 341 10.38 4.44 -21.82
CA GLY A 341 10.78 3.75 -20.60
C GLY A 341 12.04 4.37 -19.97
N ALA A 342 13.05 4.68 -20.79
CA ALA A 342 14.26 5.36 -20.34
C ALA A 342 13.98 6.78 -19.82
N ALA A 343 13.05 7.52 -20.42
CA ALA A 343 12.63 8.83 -19.94
C ALA A 343 11.94 8.75 -18.58
N HIS A 344 10.99 7.83 -18.40
CA HIS A 344 10.34 7.62 -17.11
C HIS A 344 11.29 7.10 -16.04
N TYR A 345 12.32 6.34 -16.42
CA TYR A 345 13.35 5.90 -15.48
C TYR A 345 14.15 7.06 -14.87
N ARG A 346 14.38 8.13 -15.65
CA ARG A 346 14.99 9.37 -15.13
C ARG A 346 14.09 10.03 -14.09
N VAL A 347 12.79 10.19 -14.40
CA VAL A 347 11.80 10.74 -13.45
C VAL A 347 11.73 9.91 -12.16
N TYR A 348 11.70 8.58 -12.29
CA TYR A 348 11.74 7.67 -11.14
C TYR A 348 13.00 7.86 -10.29
N SER A 349 14.16 8.00 -10.94
CA SER A 349 15.44 8.23 -10.26
C SER A 349 15.51 9.58 -9.55
N ASP A 350 14.99 10.64 -10.18
CA ASP A 350 14.93 11.98 -9.59
C ASP A 350 14.02 12.01 -8.35
N ARG A 351 12.87 11.30 -8.42
CA ARG A 351 11.97 11.14 -7.27
C ARG A 351 12.67 10.43 -6.11
N ILE A 352 13.41 9.34 -6.37
CA ILE A 352 14.20 8.65 -5.34
C ILE A 352 15.19 9.63 -4.67
N ALA A 353 15.90 10.44 -5.45
CA ALA A 353 16.85 11.41 -4.91
C ALA A 353 16.17 12.47 -4.05
N ALA A 354 15.03 13.02 -4.48
CA ALA A 354 14.26 13.98 -3.73
C ALA A 354 13.71 13.40 -2.41
N LEU A 355 13.22 12.16 -2.45
CA LEU A 355 12.72 11.46 -1.26
C LEU A 355 13.82 11.23 -0.22
N LEU A 356 15.02 10.81 -0.66
CA LEU A 356 16.18 10.65 0.22
C LEU A 356 16.60 11.98 0.86
N ALA A 357 16.69 13.05 0.08
CA ALA A 357 16.99 14.37 0.62
C ALA A 357 15.94 14.83 1.64
N GLY A 358 14.67 14.50 1.43
CA GLY A 358 13.59 14.73 2.38
C GLY A 358 13.77 13.98 3.70
N LEU A 359 14.07 12.67 3.63
CA LEU A 359 14.35 11.83 4.79
C LEU A 359 15.58 12.30 5.56
N ASP A 360 16.64 12.71 4.86
CA ASP A 360 17.86 13.28 5.46
C ASP A 360 17.56 14.55 6.27
N ARG A 361 16.83 15.51 5.68
CA ARG A 361 16.47 16.77 6.36
C ARG A 361 15.68 16.56 7.65
N LEU A 362 14.90 15.49 7.73
CA LEU A 362 14.09 15.16 8.92
C LEU A 362 14.81 14.21 9.89
N GLY A 363 16.03 13.76 9.57
CA GLY A 363 16.77 12.81 10.40
C GLY A 363 16.12 11.42 10.45
N LEU A 364 15.42 11.02 9.39
CA LEU A 364 14.62 9.80 9.33
C LEU A 364 15.34 8.62 8.64
N ARG A 365 16.60 8.79 8.22
CA ARG A 365 17.40 7.71 7.64
C ARG A 365 17.72 6.60 8.65
N THR A 366 18.01 6.97 9.88
CA THR A 366 18.29 6.01 10.95
C THR A 366 17.08 5.83 11.85
N ALA A 367 16.67 4.59 12.08
CA ALA A 367 15.60 4.29 13.02
C ALA A 367 16.06 4.63 14.45
N PRO A 368 15.19 5.20 15.30
CA PRO A 368 15.50 5.39 16.71
C PRO A 368 15.74 4.04 17.39
N CYS A 369 16.73 3.99 18.29
CA CYS A 369 17.10 2.79 19.05
C CYS A 369 15.99 2.29 19.96
#